data_AF-A0A9P8VW75-F1
#
_entry.id   AF-A0A9P8VW75-F1
#
_cell.length_a   1.000
_cell.length_b   1.000
_cell.length_c   1.000
_cell.angle_alpha   90.00
_cell.angle_beta   90.00
_cell.angle_gamma   90.00
#
_symmetry.space_group_name_H-M   'P 1'
#
loop_
_entity.id
_entity.type
_entity.pdbx_description
1 polymer ?
#
loop_
_entity_poly.entity_id
_entity_poly.type
_entity_poly.pdbx_seq_one_letter_code
_entity_poly.pdbx_strand_id
1 'polypeptide(L)'
;MFTTVAPSIYQAPRCFVTYGTMGHVDTKQKPHKGKPWAAIKSLDFIHKVDLIMPMEVYKAVHEKIIKTRQPPQYAKVTMTLGDILEGEFFIEHIKNGNILMLSEGRTTTGTPFTLREGILSMYLDKETYERAGLVGKPYGAKGGRGLKPRWLVSFDLRSPAMSRGKRGFDRLVYACKNVFNQPTTWLFCNVGESISSSDPLQKHSPTKFISSPEISPDLVALQGHLDISAEILGSSDRSGFEEAATECYEWLSLIRLGSPRVQPRDNIDPYLSRYQVPGEEVAEVTICKLSWQGLMSSSWLHELLIQTIVACPSGAWFSLAATCFSRSVPGSADEVAILRPPAAEGKYLMWETKNTE
;
A
#
# COMPACT_ATOMS: atom_id res chain seq x y z
N MET A 1 12.27 2.81 -34.57
CA MET A 1 11.15 3.29 -33.73
C MET A 1 10.31 2.08 -33.38
N PHE A 2 10.40 1.57 -32.15
CA PHE A 2 9.58 0.44 -31.72
C PHE A 2 8.14 0.92 -31.54
N THR A 3 7.23 0.38 -32.34
CA THR A 3 5.79 0.64 -32.25
C THR A 3 5.31 0.22 -30.86
N THR A 4 4.86 1.19 -30.06
CA THR A 4 4.19 0.95 -28.79
C THR A 4 2.90 0.17 -29.05
N VAL A 5 2.88 -1.10 -28.61
CA VAL A 5 1.69 -1.96 -28.66
C VAL A 5 0.57 -1.28 -27.87
N ALA A 6 -0.63 -1.20 -28.45
CA ALA A 6 -1.79 -0.62 -27.78
C ALA A 6 -2.06 -1.38 -26.46
N PRO A 7 -2.35 -0.69 -25.34
CA PRO A 7 -2.53 -1.33 -24.04
C PRO A 7 -3.69 -2.32 -24.09
N SER A 8 -3.38 -3.59 -23.82
CA SER A 8 -4.34 -4.68 -23.63
C SER A 8 -4.96 -4.58 -22.24
N ILE A 9 -6.22 -4.99 -22.11
CA ILE A 9 -6.96 -5.17 -20.84
C ILE A 9 -6.27 -6.20 -19.91
N TYR A 10 -5.36 -6.99 -20.48
CA TYR A 10 -4.52 -7.97 -19.78
C TYR A 10 -3.09 -7.48 -19.61
N GLN A 11 -2.83 -6.17 -19.54
CA GLN A 11 -1.52 -5.70 -19.12
C GLN A 11 -1.29 -6.17 -17.68
N ALA A 12 -0.44 -7.20 -17.56
CA ALA A 12 -0.02 -7.72 -16.29
C ALA A 12 0.61 -6.57 -15.47
N PRO A 13 0.35 -6.52 -14.15
CA PRO A 13 1.07 -5.62 -13.26
C PRO A 13 2.57 -5.75 -13.50
N ARG A 14 3.28 -4.62 -13.53
CA ARG A 14 4.74 -4.66 -13.66
C ARG A 14 5.35 -4.73 -12.28
N CYS A 15 6.20 -5.73 -12.07
CA CYS A 15 7.06 -5.81 -10.90
C CYS A 15 8.43 -5.23 -11.25
N PHE A 16 8.86 -4.21 -10.51
CA PHE A 16 10.19 -3.64 -10.62
C PHE A 16 11.02 -4.08 -9.42
N VAL A 17 12.17 -4.67 -9.67
CA VAL A 17 13.15 -4.98 -8.62
C VAL A 17 14.21 -3.86 -8.53
N THR A 18 14.67 -3.56 -7.33
CA THR A 18 15.79 -2.66 -7.06
C THR A 18 16.70 -3.27 -6.00
N TYR A 19 17.98 -3.35 -6.30
CA TYR A 19 19.04 -3.62 -5.32
C TYR A 19 19.75 -2.32 -4.98
N GLY A 20 20.07 -2.09 -3.71
CA GLY A 20 20.78 -0.89 -3.30
C GLY A 20 21.31 -0.93 -1.88
N THR A 21 21.83 0.21 -1.44
CA THR A 21 22.33 0.41 -0.08
C THR A 21 21.58 1.58 0.56
N MET A 22 20.99 1.33 1.72
CA MET A 22 20.44 2.33 2.63
C MET A 22 21.59 2.98 3.40
N GLY A 23 21.59 4.31 3.44
CA GLY A 23 22.43 5.03 4.39
C GLY A 23 22.00 4.78 5.84
N HIS A 24 22.81 5.27 6.78
CA HIS A 24 22.47 5.21 8.20
C HIS A 24 21.11 5.88 8.47
N VAL A 25 20.23 5.18 9.18
CA VAL A 25 18.89 5.66 9.51
C VAL A 25 18.94 6.34 10.87
N ASP A 26 18.95 7.68 10.87
CA ASP A 26 18.76 8.48 12.08
C ASP A 26 17.26 8.63 12.36
N THR A 27 16.84 8.26 13.58
CA THR A 27 15.44 8.40 14.01
C THR A 27 15.02 9.86 14.18
N LYS A 28 15.97 10.78 14.37
CA LYS A 28 15.74 12.23 14.45
C LYS A 28 15.66 12.89 13.07
N GLN A 29 16.36 12.33 12.07
CA GLN A 29 16.36 12.81 10.70
C GLN A 29 15.85 11.72 9.76
N LYS A 30 14.53 11.54 9.73
CA LYS A 30 13.88 10.48 8.97
C LYS A 30 14.16 10.66 7.45
N PRO A 31 14.66 9.64 6.75
CA PRO A 31 14.95 9.74 5.32
C PRO A 31 13.67 9.68 4.48
N HIS A 32 13.53 10.61 3.52
CA HIS A 32 12.33 10.73 2.68
C HIS A 32 12.59 10.69 1.17
N LYS A 33 13.87 10.78 0.76
CA LYS A 33 14.28 10.85 -0.66
C LYS A 33 14.95 9.54 -1.07
N GLY A 34 14.85 9.22 -2.36
CA GLY A 34 15.42 7.99 -2.91
C GLY A 34 14.66 6.73 -2.51
N LYS A 35 15.03 5.60 -3.09
CA LYS A 35 14.49 4.29 -2.70
C LYS A 35 15.19 3.81 -1.42
N PRO A 36 14.51 3.09 -0.51
CA PRO A 36 13.11 2.65 -0.61
C PRO A 36 12.06 3.70 -0.16
N TRP A 37 12.49 4.83 0.40
CA TRP A 37 11.63 5.80 1.07
C TRP A 37 10.58 6.45 0.17
N ALA A 38 10.97 6.84 -1.04
CA ALA A 38 10.07 7.42 -2.02
C ALA A 38 9.01 6.42 -2.51
N ALA A 39 9.36 5.13 -2.62
CA ALA A 39 8.42 4.08 -3.02
C ALA A 39 7.35 3.87 -1.95
N ILE A 40 7.73 3.78 -0.68
CA ILE A 40 6.79 3.73 0.46
C ILE A 40 5.88 4.96 0.47
N LYS A 41 6.45 6.16 0.30
CA LYS A 41 5.66 7.40 0.28
C LYS A 41 4.65 7.42 -0.88
N SER A 42 4.98 6.78 -2.01
CA SER A 42 4.09 6.70 -3.16
C SER A 42 2.91 5.74 -2.97
N LEU A 43 2.93 4.89 -1.95
CA LEU A 43 1.80 4.03 -1.64
C LEU A 43 0.61 4.82 -1.11
N ASP A 44 -0.57 4.33 -1.45
CA ASP A 44 -1.85 4.95 -1.15
C ASP A 44 -2.82 3.90 -0.61
N PHE A 45 -3.55 4.20 0.46
CA PHE A 45 -4.58 3.30 1.02
C PHE A 45 -4.01 1.89 1.25
N ILE A 46 -3.05 1.78 2.18
CA ILE A 46 -2.43 0.50 2.50
C ILE A 46 -3.46 -0.38 3.22
N HIS A 47 -3.67 -1.58 2.71
CA HIS A 47 -4.64 -2.53 3.26
C HIS A 47 -3.98 -3.52 4.23
N LYS A 48 -2.83 -4.04 3.84
CA LYS A 48 -2.13 -5.10 4.56
C LYS A 48 -0.65 -4.78 4.63
N VAL A 49 -0.05 -5.02 5.79
CA VAL A 49 1.40 -4.93 6.01
C VAL A 49 1.85 -6.22 6.67
N ASP A 50 2.88 -6.85 6.12
CA ASP A 50 3.49 -8.07 6.64
C ASP A 50 4.95 -7.80 6.97
N LEU A 51 5.38 -8.15 8.17
CA LEU A 51 6.77 -8.12 8.60
C LEU A 51 7.22 -9.54 8.96
N ILE A 52 8.24 -10.03 8.27
CA ILE A 52 8.79 -11.38 8.40
C ILE A 52 10.24 -11.27 8.85
N MET A 53 10.64 -12.06 9.84
CA MET A 53 12.00 -12.09 10.37
C MET A 53 12.31 -13.44 11.02
N PRO A 54 13.59 -13.79 11.25
CA PRO A 54 13.97 -14.92 12.09
C PRO A 54 13.41 -14.80 13.51
N MET A 55 13.04 -15.93 14.11
CA MET A 55 12.44 -15.96 15.45
C MET A 55 13.37 -15.40 16.53
N GLU A 56 14.68 -15.50 16.33
CA GLU A 56 15.70 -14.96 17.25
C GLU A 56 15.64 -13.42 17.32
N VAL A 57 15.18 -12.76 16.26
CA VAL A 57 15.07 -11.31 16.14
C VAL A 57 13.75 -10.80 16.72
N TYR A 58 12.72 -11.65 16.75
CA TYR A 58 11.36 -11.29 17.13
C TYR A 58 11.29 -10.60 18.49
N LYS A 59 12.02 -11.10 19.50
CA LYS A 59 11.98 -10.52 20.85
C LYS A 59 12.39 -9.04 20.87
N ALA A 60 13.45 -8.68 20.14
CA ALA A 60 13.93 -7.30 20.06
C ALA A 60 12.92 -6.40 19.35
N VAL A 61 12.29 -6.90 18.28
CA VAL A 61 11.25 -6.18 17.53
C VAL A 61 9.97 -6.02 18.35
N HIS A 62 9.55 -7.07 19.04
CA HIS A 62 8.35 -7.07 19.86
C HIS A 62 8.45 -6.03 21.00
N GLU A 63 9.56 -6.02 21.74
CA GLU A 63 9.77 -5.04 22.81
C GLU A 63 9.83 -3.60 22.28
N LYS A 64 10.53 -3.37 21.16
CA LYS A 64 10.76 -2.02 20.65
C LYS A 64 9.62 -1.44 19.81
N ILE A 65 8.82 -2.28 19.16
CA ILE A 65 7.78 -1.83 18.21
C ILE A 65 6.39 -2.14 18.79
N ILE A 66 6.10 -3.40 19.10
CA ILE A 66 4.74 -3.83 19.42
C ILE A 66 4.25 -3.24 20.75
N LYS A 67 5.14 -3.13 21.75
CA LYS A 67 4.78 -2.57 23.06
C LYS A 67 4.76 -1.04 23.12
N THR A 68 5.58 -0.37 22.31
CA THR A 68 5.80 1.09 22.42
C THR A 68 4.95 1.88 21.43
N ARG A 69 4.61 1.26 20.31
CA ARG A 69 3.96 1.94 19.20
C ARG A 69 2.45 1.81 19.29
N GLN A 70 1.77 2.91 19.01
CA GLN A 70 0.33 2.84 18.82
C GLN A 70 -0.01 2.07 17.53
N PRO A 71 -0.92 1.09 17.60
CA PRO A 71 -1.42 0.43 16.41
C PRO A 71 -2.15 1.44 15.51
N PRO A 72 -2.12 1.26 14.18
CA PRO A 72 -2.84 2.13 13.27
C PRO A 72 -4.34 2.06 13.56
N GLN A 73 -4.98 3.22 13.49
CA GLN A 73 -6.41 3.37 13.75
C GLN A 73 -7.10 3.94 12.52
N TYR A 74 -8.29 3.43 12.27
CA TYR A 74 -9.15 3.94 11.22
C TYR A 74 -10.60 3.80 11.65
N ALA A 75 -11.51 4.44 10.91
CA ALA A 75 -12.93 4.36 11.15
C ALA A 75 -13.68 4.01 9.87
N LYS A 76 -14.83 3.36 10.03
CA LYS A 76 -15.84 3.21 9.00
C LYS A 76 -16.99 4.15 9.31
N VAL A 77 -17.41 4.94 8.33
CA VAL A 77 -18.49 5.93 8.49
C VAL A 77 -19.36 5.95 7.24
N THR A 78 -20.65 6.23 7.39
CA THR A 78 -21.55 6.42 6.25
C THR A 78 -21.98 7.88 6.21
N MET A 79 -21.62 8.57 5.12
CA MET A 79 -21.91 9.98 4.91
C MET A 79 -21.90 10.32 3.42
N THR A 80 -22.51 11.44 3.04
CA THR A 80 -22.48 11.93 1.66
C THR A 80 -21.14 12.60 1.35
N LEU A 81 -20.81 12.76 0.06
CA LEU A 81 -19.67 13.59 -0.34
C LEU A 81 -19.87 15.07 0.05
N GLY A 82 -21.13 15.53 0.12
CA GLY A 82 -21.47 16.88 0.56
C GLY A 82 -21.07 17.14 2.02
N ASP A 83 -21.28 16.16 2.90
CA ASP A 83 -20.93 16.27 4.33
C ASP A 83 -19.43 16.49 4.54
N ILE A 84 -18.59 15.95 3.65
CA ILE A 84 -17.12 16.12 3.66
C ILE A 84 -16.71 17.55 3.29
N LEU A 85 -17.52 18.23 2.45
CA LEU A 85 -17.21 19.55 1.90
C LEU A 85 -17.85 20.71 2.68
N GLU A 86 -18.54 20.41 3.78
CA GLU A 86 -19.27 21.40 4.56
C GLU A 86 -18.86 21.40 6.05
N GLY A 87 -19.13 22.53 6.70
CA GLY A 87 -19.00 22.68 8.16
C GLY A 87 -17.58 22.46 8.70
N GLU A 88 -17.55 22.01 9.96
CA GLU A 88 -16.33 21.76 10.72
C GLU A 88 -15.48 20.63 10.11
N PHE A 89 -16.11 19.63 9.47
CA PHE A 89 -15.37 18.53 8.85
C PHE A 89 -14.38 19.06 7.80
N PHE A 90 -14.86 19.91 6.88
CA PHE A 90 -14.03 20.47 5.82
C PHE A 90 -12.88 21.32 6.37
N ILE A 91 -13.13 22.09 7.43
CA ILE A 91 -12.12 22.98 8.02
C ILE A 91 -11.08 22.17 8.81
N GLU A 92 -11.54 21.35 9.76
CA GLU A 92 -10.66 20.65 10.69
C GLU A 92 -9.89 19.52 10.02
N HIS A 93 -10.55 18.66 9.24
CA HIS A 93 -9.91 17.46 8.69
C HIS A 93 -9.20 17.71 7.36
N ILE A 94 -9.66 18.67 6.55
CA ILE A 94 -9.14 18.88 5.18
C ILE A 94 -8.23 20.10 5.09
N LYS A 95 -8.70 21.28 5.54
CA LYS A 95 -7.92 22.52 5.47
C LYS A 95 -6.78 22.54 6.48
N ASN A 96 -7.08 22.21 7.74
CA ASN A 96 -6.11 22.27 8.84
C ASN A 96 -5.45 20.91 9.13
N GLY A 97 -6.18 19.82 8.89
CA GLY A 97 -5.75 18.46 9.19
C GLY A 97 -5.20 17.70 7.99
N ASN A 98 -4.92 16.41 8.22
CA ASN A 98 -4.48 15.49 7.18
C ASN A 98 -5.16 14.14 7.34
N ILE A 99 -6.07 13.84 6.42
CA ILE A 99 -6.85 12.61 6.42
C ILE A 99 -6.64 11.81 5.15
N LEU A 100 -6.91 10.52 5.27
CA LEU A 100 -7.01 9.57 4.18
C LEU A 100 -8.43 9.01 4.18
N MET A 101 -9.17 9.16 3.08
CA MET A 101 -10.49 8.56 2.94
C MET A 101 -10.65 7.78 1.64
N LEU A 102 -11.27 6.61 1.76
CA LEU A 102 -11.59 5.73 0.64
C LEU A 102 -13.06 5.35 0.72
N SER A 103 -13.85 5.71 -0.28
CA SER A 103 -15.24 5.27 -0.35
C SER A 103 -15.33 3.81 -0.80
N GLU A 104 -16.44 3.16 -0.50
CA GLU A 104 -16.78 1.88 -1.13
C GLU A 104 -16.95 2.04 -2.65
N GLY A 105 -16.73 0.94 -3.37
CA GLY A 105 -16.85 0.87 -4.82
C GLY A 105 -15.60 0.33 -5.51
N ARG A 106 -15.71 0.11 -6.83
CA ARG A 106 -14.61 -0.30 -7.70
C ARG A 106 -14.47 0.69 -8.84
N THR A 107 -13.24 0.99 -9.24
CA THR A 107 -12.98 1.93 -10.36
C THR A 107 -13.46 1.40 -11.71
N THR A 108 -13.87 0.13 -11.82
CA THR A 108 -14.36 -0.50 -13.05
C THR A 108 -15.87 -0.56 -13.15
N THR A 109 -16.59 -0.60 -12.02
CA THR A 109 -18.06 -0.78 -11.99
C THR A 109 -18.82 0.27 -11.20
N GLY A 110 -18.20 0.95 -10.22
CA GLY A 110 -18.84 1.96 -9.37
C GLY A 110 -18.26 3.36 -9.55
N THR A 111 -18.62 4.28 -8.66
CA THR A 111 -18.11 5.66 -8.62
C THR A 111 -17.29 5.90 -7.36
N PRO A 112 -16.12 5.25 -7.20
CA PRO A 112 -15.36 5.41 -5.98
C PRO A 112 -14.79 6.83 -5.88
N PHE A 113 -14.68 7.28 -4.65
CA PHE A 113 -14.09 8.54 -4.26
C PHE A 113 -12.89 8.27 -3.36
N THR A 114 -11.83 9.04 -3.57
CA THR A 114 -10.64 9.00 -2.71
C THR A 114 -10.26 10.40 -2.28
N LEU A 115 -9.80 10.53 -1.05
CA LEU A 115 -9.26 11.77 -0.51
C LEU A 115 -7.90 11.47 0.11
N ARG A 116 -6.85 12.09 -0.42
CA ARG A 116 -5.48 11.94 0.06
C ARG A 116 -4.74 13.26 -0.09
N GLU A 117 -4.04 13.69 0.95
CA GLU A 117 -3.25 14.93 0.94
C GLU A 117 -4.06 16.18 0.49
N GLY A 118 -5.36 16.19 0.80
CA GLY A 118 -6.29 17.26 0.40
C GLY A 118 -6.79 17.16 -1.04
N ILE A 119 -6.34 16.17 -1.82
CA ILE A 119 -6.82 15.93 -3.18
C ILE A 119 -8.01 14.97 -3.15
N LEU A 120 -9.19 15.47 -3.50
CA LEU A 120 -10.38 14.66 -3.77
C LEU A 120 -10.31 14.16 -5.21
N SER A 121 -10.38 12.85 -5.42
CA SER A 121 -10.46 12.22 -6.74
C SER A 121 -11.74 11.40 -6.85
N MET A 122 -12.44 11.57 -7.97
CA MET A 122 -13.72 10.93 -8.25
C MET A 122 -13.65 10.21 -9.58
N TYR A 123 -13.87 8.89 -9.56
CA TYR A 123 -13.84 8.05 -10.76
C TYR A 123 -15.26 7.83 -11.23
N LEU A 124 -15.64 8.49 -12.32
CA LEU A 124 -17.03 8.58 -12.76
C LEU A 124 -17.24 7.80 -14.06
N ASP A 125 -18.40 7.17 -14.20
CA ASP A 125 -18.87 6.72 -15.50
C ASP A 125 -19.39 7.90 -16.33
N LYS A 126 -19.72 7.62 -17.59
CA LYS A 126 -20.16 8.64 -18.54
C LYS A 126 -21.38 9.41 -18.05
N GLU A 127 -22.42 8.69 -17.62
CA GLU A 127 -23.70 9.30 -17.25
C GLU A 127 -23.53 10.20 -16.02
N THR A 128 -22.83 9.70 -15.00
CA THR A 128 -22.58 10.44 -13.76
C THR A 128 -21.71 11.66 -14.02
N TYR A 129 -20.68 11.53 -14.87
CA TYR A 129 -19.80 12.64 -15.25
C TYR A 129 -20.55 13.76 -15.97
N GLU A 130 -21.36 13.42 -16.98
CA GLU A 130 -22.14 14.38 -17.76
C GLU A 130 -23.19 15.08 -16.89
N ARG A 131 -23.87 14.35 -16.00
CA ARG A 131 -24.82 14.91 -15.03
C ARG A 131 -24.16 15.82 -14.01
N ALA A 132 -22.97 15.47 -13.52
CA ALA A 132 -22.24 16.27 -12.55
C ALA A 132 -21.75 17.60 -13.13
N GLY A 133 -21.50 17.66 -14.45
CA GLY A 133 -21.06 18.88 -15.12
C GLY A 133 -19.70 19.40 -14.61
N LEU A 134 -18.86 18.50 -14.09
CA LEU A 134 -17.54 18.80 -13.54
C LEU A 134 -16.46 18.61 -14.61
N VAL A 135 -15.32 19.28 -14.45
CA VAL A 135 -14.19 19.16 -15.39
C VAL A 135 -13.34 17.96 -14.99
N GLY A 136 -13.27 16.97 -15.87
CA GLY A 136 -12.47 15.76 -15.68
C GLY A 136 -11.66 15.38 -16.91
N LYS A 137 -10.80 14.38 -16.73
CA LYS A 137 -9.97 13.79 -17.79
C LYS A 137 -10.46 12.37 -18.08
N PRO A 138 -10.40 11.87 -19.32
CA PRO A 138 -10.63 10.45 -19.57
C PRO A 138 -9.69 9.58 -18.72
N TYR A 139 -10.22 8.50 -18.16
CA TYR A 139 -9.51 7.55 -17.28
C TYR A 139 -9.61 6.13 -17.86
N GLY A 140 -8.49 5.40 -17.84
CA GLY A 140 -8.35 4.05 -18.38
C GLY A 140 -8.18 3.99 -19.91
N ALA A 141 -8.00 2.76 -20.41
CA ALA A 141 -7.77 2.49 -21.82
C ALA A 141 -8.94 2.97 -22.71
N LYS A 142 -8.61 3.76 -23.74
CA LYS A 142 -9.58 4.31 -24.70
C LYS A 142 -10.24 3.17 -25.49
N GLY A 143 -11.52 2.88 -25.20
CA GLY A 143 -12.48 2.35 -26.17
C GLY A 143 -12.13 1.02 -26.85
N GLY A 144 -11.61 0.03 -26.12
CA GLY A 144 -11.62 -1.37 -26.58
C GLY A 144 -13.03 -1.97 -26.56
N ARG A 145 -13.32 -2.97 -27.41
CA ARG A 145 -14.62 -3.68 -27.41
C ARG A 145 -14.93 -4.19 -26.00
N GLY A 146 -16.02 -3.68 -25.40
CA GLY A 146 -16.52 -4.11 -24.09
C GLY A 146 -16.17 -3.19 -22.90
N LEU A 147 -15.31 -2.18 -23.07
CA LEU A 147 -14.96 -1.25 -21.99
C LEU A 147 -15.77 0.04 -22.06
N LYS A 148 -16.47 0.37 -20.96
CA LYS A 148 -17.18 1.64 -20.82
C LYS A 148 -16.18 2.76 -20.51
N PRO A 149 -16.25 3.92 -21.20
CA PRO A 149 -15.37 5.04 -20.91
C PRO A 149 -15.62 5.58 -19.50
N ARG A 150 -14.54 6.05 -18.85
CA ARG A 150 -14.56 6.60 -17.49
C ARG A 150 -13.81 7.93 -17.44
N TRP A 151 -14.10 8.73 -16.43
CA TRP A 151 -13.50 10.04 -16.20
C TRP A 151 -12.97 10.15 -14.78
N LEU A 152 -11.78 10.72 -14.65
CA LEU A 152 -11.19 11.14 -13.38
C LEU A 152 -11.40 12.65 -13.21
N VAL A 153 -12.14 13.01 -12.17
CA VAL A 153 -12.32 14.39 -11.73
C VAL A 153 -11.53 14.59 -10.43
N SER A 154 -10.66 15.58 -10.39
CA SER A 154 -9.81 15.83 -9.22
C SER A 154 -9.87 17.28 -8.76
N PHE A 155 -9.96 17.49 -7.44
CA PHE A 155 -9.97 18.80 -6.80
C PHE A 155 -8.91 18.85 -5.70
N ASP A 156 -8.05 19.87 -5.74
CA ASP A 156 -7.24 20.25 -4.58
C ASP A 156 -8.11 21.05 -3.61
N LEU A 157 -8.65 20.35 -2.60
CA LEU A 157 -9.52 20.94 -1.59
C LEU A 157 -8.79 21.89 -0.64
N ARG A 158 -7.45 21.92 -0.62
CA ARG A 158 -6.68 22.86 0.19
C ARG A 158 -6.42 24.18 -0.53
N SER A 159 -6.53 24.20 -1.86
CA SER A 159 -6.42 25.41 -2.67
C SER A 159 -7.33 26.55 -2.17
N PRO A 160 -6.88 27.82 -2.21
CA PRO A 160 -7.72 28.99 -1.92
C PRO A 160 -8.94 29.11 -2.85
N ALA A 161 -8.93 28.44 -4.00
CA ALA A 161 -10.08 28.40 -4.91
C ALA A 161 -11.21 27.46 -4.41
N MET A 162 -10.92 26.58 -3.44
CA MET A 162 -11.89 25.66 -2.81
C MET A 162 -12.43 26.29 -1.53
N SER A 163 -13.21 27.34 -1.71
CA SER A 163 -13.93 28.06 -0.65
C SER A 163 -15.30 28.50 -1.16
N ARG A 164 -16.26 28.71 -0.24
CA ARG A 164 -17.61 29.17 -0.58
C ARG A 164 -17.58 30.48 -1.37
N GLY A 165 -18.46 30.61 -2.37
CA GLY A 165 -18.57 31.78 -3.24
C GLY A 165 -17.59 31.78 -4.43
N LYS A 166 -16.74 30.75 -4.55
CA LYS A 166 -15.92 30.52 -5.74
C LYS A 166 -16.65 29.57 -6.66
N ARG A 167 -16.82 29.98 -7.93
CA ARG A 167 -17.55 29.22 -8.96
C ARG A 167 -17.15 27.75 -9.07
N GLY A 168 -15.86 27.43 -8.93
CA GLY A 168 -15.38 26.05 -8.98
C GLY A 168 -15.85 25.20 -7.80
N PHE A 169 -15.74 25.74 -6.58
CA PHE A 169 -16.20 25.08 -5.37
C PHE A 169 -17.71 24.98 -5.30
N ASP A 170 -18.43 26.06 -5.66
CA ASP A 170 -19.89 26.08 -5.64
C ASP A 170 -20.48 25.07 -6.65
N ARG A 171 -19.81 24.85 -7.79
CA ARG A 171 -20.16 23.77 -8.74
C ARG A 171 -19.96 22.38 -8.14
N LEU A 172 -18.86 22.15 -7.44
CA LEU A 172 -18.62 20.89 -6.75
C LEU A 172 -19.68 20.62 -5.67
N VAL A 173 -19.99 21.62 -4.85
CA VAL A 173 -21.05 21.54 -3.82
C VAL A 173 -22.42 21.29 -4.47
N TYR A 174 -22.72 21.95 -5.60
CA TYR A 174 -23.94 21.69 -6.36
C TYR A 174 -24.01 20.25 -6.87
N ALA A 175 -22.93 19.72 -7.44
CA ALA A 175 -22.87 18.33 -7.88
C ALA A 175 -23.05 17.36 -6.70
N CYS A 176 -22.52 17.66 -5.52
CA CYS A 176 -22.74 16.85 -4.33
C CYS A 176 -24.21 16.81 -3.89
N LYS A 177 -24.94 17.93 -4.04
CA LYS A 177 -26.36 18.02 -3.66
C LYS A 177 -27.30 17.35 -4.67
N ASN A 178 -26.96 17.35 -5.95
CA ASN A 178 -27.87 16.92 -7.02
C ASN A 178 -27.48 15.59 -7.67
N VAL A 179 -26.21 15.20 -7.59
CA VAL A 179 -25.66 14.01 -8.26
C VAL A 179 -25.04 13.04 -7.25
N PHE A 180 -24.16 13.50 -6.36
CA PHE A 180 -23.50 12.67 -5.33
C PHE A 180 -24.21 12.75 -3.98
N ASN A 181 -25.54 12.73 -4.00
CA ASN A 181 -26.38 12.97 -2.82
C ASN A 181 -26.69 11.72 -2.01
N GLN A 182 -26.30 10.55 -2.51
CA GLN A 182 -26.48 9.29 -1.79
C GLN A 182 -25.37 9.12 -0.73
N PRO A 183 -25.73 8.76 0.51
CA PRO A 183 -24.74 8.37 1.50
C PRO A 183 -23.92 7.19 0.99
N THR A 184 -22.61 7.26 1.19
CA THR A 184 -21.67 6.20 0.81
C THR A 184 -20.88 5.80 2.04
N THR A 185 -20.47 4.54 2.11
CA THR A 185 -19.57 4.08 3.16
C THR A 185 -18.13 4.50 2.87
N TRP A 186 -17.45 5.04 3.87
CA TRP A 186 -16.06 5.47 3.81
C TRP A 186 -15.23 4.73 4.84
N LEU A 187 -14.01 4.38 4.45
CA LEU A 187 -12.91 4.21 5.38
C LEU A 187 -12.24 5.57 5.59
N PHE A 188 -12.00 5.93 6.85
CA PHE A 188 -11.41 7.18 7.28
C PHE A 188 -10.18 6.88 8.15
N CYS A 189 -9.05 7.51 7.87
CA CYS A 189 -7.85 7.44 8.70
C CYS A 189 -7.32 8.86 8.92
N ASN A 190 -7.17 9.26 10.17
CA ASN A 190 -6.51 10.51 10.51
C ASN A 190 -5.00 10.27 10.52
N VAL A 191 -4.28 10.97 9.65
CA VAL A 191 -2.83 10.86 9.48
C VAL A 191 -2.10 11.96 10.27
N GLY A 192 -2.81 13.05 10.62
CA GLY A 192 -2.28 14.13 11.44
C GLY A 192 -2.53 13.92 12.94
N GLU A 193 -1.91 14.76 13.75
CA GLU A 193 -2.22 14.88 15.18
C GLU A 193 -3.63 15.47 15.34
N SER A 194 -4.42 14.96 16.29
CA SER A 194 -5.78 15.46 16.55
C SER A 194 -5.73 16.89 17.06
N ILE A 195 -6.30 17.85 16.32
CA ILE A 195 -6.20 19.28 16.61
C ILE A 195 -7.32 19.77 17.55
N SER A 196 -8.45 19.05 17.67
CA SER A 196 -9.64 19.50 18.39
C SER A 196 -10.13 18.50 19.45
N SER A 197 -10.79 19.03 20.49
CA SER A 197 -11.39 18.24 21.57
C SER A 197 -12.72 17.57 21.17
N SER A 198 -13.29 17.93 20.03
CA SER A 198 -14.52 17.34 19.49
C SER A 198 -14.31 17.00 18.02
N ASP A 199 -14.20 15.71 17.72
CA ASP A 199 -13.99 15.22 16.36
C ASP A 199 -15.30 15.35 15.53
N PRO A 200 -15.33 16.17 14.46
CA PRO A 200 -16.53 16.37 13.63
C PRO A 200 -17.09 15.08 13.04
N LEU A 201 -16.26 14.05 12.89
CA LEU A 201 -16.68 12.73 12.40
C LEU A 201 -17.71 12.07 13.34
N GLN A 202 -17.70 12.39 14.65
CA GLN A 202 -18.60 11.78 15.64
C GLN A 202 -20.08 12.02 15.35
N LYS A 203 -20.42 13.10 14.62
CA LYS A 203 -21.81 13.40 14.19
C LYS A 203 -22.41 12.30 13.30
N HIS A 204 -21.56 11.49 12.68
CA HIS A 204 -21.95 10.41 11.78
C HIS A 204 -21.80 9.01 12.43
N SER A 205 -21.64 8.94 13.76
CA SER A 205 -21.54 7.69 14.52
C SER A 205 -20.52 6.68 13.92
N PRO A 206 -19.24 7.07 13.78
CA PRO A 206 -18.24 6.25 13.11
C PRO A 206 -17.93 4.98 13.92
N THR A 207 -17.77 3.85 13.22
CA THR A 207 -17.26 2.62 13.82
C THR A 207 -15.74 2.64 13.79
N LYS A 208 -15.10 2.68 14.96
CA LYS A 208 -13.63 2.74 15.08
C LYS A 208 -13.03 1.34 15.07
N PHE A 209 -11.87 1.22 14.42
CA PHE A 209 -11.09 0.00 14.31
C PHE A 209 -9.64 0.27 14.71
N ILE A 210 -9.05 -0.72 15.35
CA ILE A 210 -7.63 -0.74 15.70
C ILE A 210 -7.01 -1.93 14.98
N SER A 211 -6.05 -1.65 14.10
CA SER A 211 -5.29 -2.68 13.39
C SER A 211 -4.18 -3.20 14.31
N SER A 212 -4.51 -4.14 15.19
CA SER A 212 -3.51 -4.84 15.99
C SER A 212 -2.77 -5.88 15.13
N PRO A 213 -1.47 -6.13 15.39
CA PRO A 213 -0.72 -7.17 14.67
C PRO A 213 -1.27 -8.56 15.01
N GLU A 214 -1.60 -9.33 13.99
CA GLU A 214 -1.68 -10.79 14.09
C GLU A 214 -0.25 -11.35 14.12
N ILE A 215 0.03 -12.22 15.10
CA ILE A 215 1.36 -12.78 15.31
C ILE A 215 1.30 -14.27 15.00
N SER A 216 2.12 -14.70 14.03
CA SER A 216 2.36 -16.11 13.72
C SER A 216 3.82 -16.44 14.08
N PRO A 217 4.09 -16.82 15.34
CA PRO A 217 5.44 -17.19 15.77
C PRO A 217 5.77 -18.64 15.34
N ASP A 218 7.04 -19.01 15.47
CA ASP A 218 7.52 -20.39 15.35
C ASP A 218 7.16 -21.09 14.03
N LEU A 219 7.11 -20.32 12.93
CA LEU A 219 6.90 -20.86 11.58
C LEU A 219 8.18 -21.53 11.09
N VAL A 220 8.18 -22.86 11.01
CA VAL A 220 9.31 -23.60 10.45
C VAL A 220 9.20 -23.66 8.93
N ALA A 221 10.23 -23.18 8.23
CA ALA A 221 10.34 -23.20 6.79
C ALA A 221 11.71 -23.71 6.34
N LEU A 222 11.79 -24.21 5.12
CA LEU A 222 13.05 -24.41 4.41
C LEU A 222 13.63 -23.03 4.07
N GLN A 223 14.93 -22.84 4.33
CA GLN A 223 15.65 -21.59 4.12
C GLN A 223 15.79 -21.31 2.62
N GLY A 224 15.16 -20.24 2.14
CA GLY A 224 15.36 -19.75 0.77
C GLY A 224 16.61 -18.87 0.66
N HIS A 225 17.05 -18.64 -0.58
CA HIS A 225 18.13 -17.70 -0.86
C HIS A 225 17.67 -16.24 -0.66
N LEU A 226 18.31 -15.52 0.27
CA LEU A 226 17.93 -14.17 0.68
C LEU A 226 18.94 -13.08 0.32
N ASP A 227 20.01 -13.41 -0.40
CA ASP A 227 20.97 -12.44 -0.93
C ASP A 227 21.10 -12.56 -2.46
N ILE A 228 21.82 -11.65 -3.10
CA ILE A 228 22.23 -11.77 -4.51
C ILE A 228 23.75 -11.91 -4.53
N SER A 229 24.26 -12.91 -5.25
CA SER A 229 25.70 -13.17 -5.30
C SER A 229 26.47 -11.96 -5.85
N ALA A 230 27.69 -11.75 -5.34
CA ALA A 230 28.56 -10.66 -5.78
C ALA A 230 28.93 -10.79 -7.28
N GLU A 231 28.94 -12.02 -7.80
CA GLU A 231 29.21 -12.32 -9.21
C GLU A 231 28.11 -11.79 -10.12
N ILE A 232 26.83 -12.01 -9.77
CA ILE A 232 25.67 -11.48 -10.51
C ILE A 232 25.70 -9.95 -10.50
N LEU A 233 25.94 -9.35 -9.33
CA LEU A 233 25.99 -7.89 -9.19
C LEU A 233 27.18 -7.26 -9.93
N GLY A 234 28.34 -7.91 -9.92
CA GLY A 234 29.57 -7.42 -10.52
C GLY A 234 29.64 -7.60 -12.04
N SER A 235 29.03 -8.65 -12.58
CA SER A 235 29.04 -8.96 -14.01
C SER A 235 28.00 -8.18 -14.84
N SER A 236 27.14 -7.38 -14.19
CA SER A 236 25.94 -6.80 -14.81
C SER A 236 25.04 -7.86 -15.48
N ASP A 237 25.05 -9.10 -14.95
CA ASP A 237 24.16 -10.16 -15.39
C ASP A 237 22.73 -9.84 -14.96
N ARG A 238 22.01 -9.18 -15.87
CA ARG A 238 20.63 -8.81 -15.67
C ARG A 238 19.71 -10.02 -15.55
N SER A 239 19.98 -11.10 -16.28
CA SER A 239 19.11 -12.29 -16.28
C SER A 239 19.23 -13.01 -14.95
N GLY A 240 20.46 -13.27 -14.49
CA GLY A 240 20.69 -13.88 -13.19
C GLY A 240 20.15 -13.03 -12.04
N PHE A 241 20.23 -11.69 -12.15
CA PHE A 241 19.63 -10.79 -11.16
C PHE A 241 18.10 -10.90 -11.13
N GLU A 242 17.44 -10.91 -12.29
CA GLU A 242 15.98 -11.03 -12.39
C GLU A 242 15.49 -12.40 -11.87
N GLU A 243 16.23 -13.48 -12.12
CA GLU A 243 15.92 -14.83 -11.63
C GLU A 243 16.07 -14.94 -10.11
N ALA A 244 17.24 -14.59 -9.56
CA ALA A 244 17.50 -14.66 -8.12
C ALA A 244 16.55 -13.74 -7.32
N ALA A 245 16.22 -12.57 -7.84
CA ALA A 245 15.26 -11.68 -7.20
C ALA A 245 13.82 -12.21 -7.26
N THR A 246 13.44 -12.88 -8.35
CA THR A 246 12.15 -13.55 -8.47
C THR A 246 12.02 -14.68 -7.46
N GLU A 247 13.02 -15.56 -7.38
CA GLU A 247 13.09 -16.68 -6.43
C GLU A 247 12.96 -16.21 -4.97
N CYS A 248 13.70 -15.16 -4.62
CA CYS A 248 13.65 -14.56 -3.29
C CYS A 248 12.25 -14.00 -2.96
N TYR A 249 11.64 -13.28 -3.90
CA TYR A 249 10.31 -12.72 -3.73
C TYR A 249 9.23 -13.79 -3.66
N GLU A 250 9.36 -14.87 -4.44
CA GLU A 250 8.44 -16.01 -4.44
C GLU A 250 8.45 -16.71 -3.08
N TRP A 251 9.64 -17.04 -2.55
CA TRP A 251 9.78 -17.65 -1.22
C TRP A 251 9.15 -16.78 -0.11
N LEU A 252 9.46 -15.47 -0.10
CA LEU A 252 8.87 -14.52 0.84
C LEU A 252 7.34 -14.45 0.71
N SER A 253 6.84 -14.46 -0.53
CA SER A 253 5.40 -14.43 -0.82
C SER A 253 4.70 -15.70 -0.34
N LEU A 254 5.31 -16.88 -0.48
CA LEU A 254 4.78 -18.14 0.04
C LEU A 254 4.69 -18.15 1.57
N ILE A 255 5.67 -17.56 2.27
CA ILE A 255 5.59 -17.37 3.73
C ILE A 255 4.44 -16.43 4.10
N ARG A 256 4.28 -15.31 3.38
CA ARG A 256 3.18 -14.37 3.61
C ARG A 256 1.81 -15.03 3.45
N LEU A 257 1.67 -15.88 2.43
CA LEU A 257 0.47 -16.67 2.15
C LEU A 257 0.23 -17.79 3.15
N GLY A 258 1.22 -18.15 3.98
CA GLY A 258 1.14 -19.33 4.85
C GLY A 258 1.12 -20.64 4.05
N SER A 259 1.77 -20.65 2.89
CA SER A 259 1.78 -21.81 2.01
C SER A 259 2.56 -22.98 2.63
N PRO A 260 2.04 -24.23 2.56
CA PRO A 260 2.78 -25.39 3.02
C PRO A 260 4.02 -25.68 2.15
N ARG A 261 4.12 -25.11 0.95
CA ARG A 261 5.22 -25.35 -0.01
C ARG A 261 6.61 -24.97 0.49
N VAL A 262 6.70 -24.14 1.53
CA VAL A 262 7.97 -23.76 2.14
C VAL A 262 8.26 -24.55 3.42
N GLN A 263 7.40 -25.49 3.82
CA GLN A 263 7.59 -26.28 5.05
C GLN A 263 8.50 -27.51 4.79
N PRO A 264 9.33 -27.93 5.75
CA PRO A 264 10.26 -29.06 5.54
C PRO A 264 9.58 -30.40 5.28
N ARG A 265 8.36 -30.59 5.79
CA ARG A 265 7.60 -31.86 5.68
C ARG A 265 6.51 -31.80 4.62
N ASP A 266 6.63 -30.87 3.70
CA ASP A 266 5.71 -30.77 2.60
C ASP A 266 5.87 -31.98 1.65
N ASN A 267 4.77 -32.67 1.38
CA ASN A 267 4.75 -33.85 0.52
C ASN A 267 3.64 -33.73 -0.52
N ILE A 268 3.70 -32.65 -1.30
CA ILE A 268 2.76 -32.44 -2.40
C ILE A 268 3.04 -33.40 -3.54
N ASP A 269 1.98 -33.90 -4.17
CA ASP A 269 2.08 -34.61 -5.44
C ASP A 269 2.78 -33.73 -6.48
N PRO A 270 3.92 -34.17 -7.08
CA PRO A 270 4.62 -33.43 -8.13
C PRO A 270 3.77 -33.11 -9.36
N TYR A 271 2.68 -33.84 -9.59
CA TYR A 271 1.69 -33.51 -10.61
C TYR A 271 0.94 -32.21 -10.31
N LEU A 272 0.73 -31.88 -9.02
CA LEU A 272 0.03 -30.68 -8.58
C LEU A 272 0.96 -29.47 -8.41
N SER A 273 2.19 -29.69 -7.92
CA SER A 273 3.16 -28.62 -7.72
C SER A 273 4.58 -29.15 -7.85
N ARG A 274 5.38 -28.47 -8.68
CA ARG A 274 6.82 -28.73 -8.82
C ARG A 274 7.70 -27.69 -8.12
N TYR A 275 7.07 -26.75 -7.42
CA TYR A 275 7.81 -25.75 -6.65
C TYR A 275 8.72 -26.44 -5.63
N GLN A 276 9.97 -25.98 -5.57
CA GLN A 276 10.95 -26.36 -4.57
C GLN A 276 11.57 -25.06 -4.05
N VAL A 277 11.92 -25.03 -2.77
CA VAL A 277 12.61 -23.86 -2.20
C VAL A 277 13.98 -23.71 -2.86
N PRO A 278 14.31 -22.55 -3.44
CA PRO A 278 15.59 -22.33 -4.10
C PRO A 278 16.77 -22.46 -3.14
N GLY A 279 17.76 -23.28 -3.50
CA GLY A 279 18.98 -23.52 -2.72
C GLY A 279 19.53 -24.94 -2.87
N GLU A 280 20.83 -25.12 -2.64
CA GLU A 280 21.49 -26.43 -2.68
C GLU A 280 21.40 -27.18 -1.33
N GLU A 281 21.30 -26.43 -0.21
CA GLU A 281 21.24 -27.00 1.14
C GLU A 281 19.84 -26.84 1.76
N VAL A 282 19.30 -27.95 2.28
CA VAL A 282 18.01 -28.00 2.98
C VAL A 282 18.23 -27.60 4.45
N ALA A 283 18.53 -26.33 4.69
CA ALA A 283 18.54 -25.77 6.03
C ALA A 283 17.09 -25.39 6.43
N GLU A 284 16.74 -25.62 7.70
CA GLU A 284 15.49 -25.13 8.27
C GLU A 284 15.71 -23.78 8.94
N VAL A 285 14.70 -22.93 8.91
CA VAL A 285 14.66 -21.64 9.60
C VAL A 285 13.34 -21.48 10.33
N THR A 286 13.41 -20.98 11.56
CA THR A 286 12.24 -20.63 12.36
C THR A 286 11.98 -19.13 12.21
N ILE A 287 10.78 -18.78 11.76
CA ILE A 287 10.39 -17.43 11.35
C ILE A 287 9.23 -16.95 12.22
N CYS A 288 9.19 -15.64 12.47
CA CYS A 288 8.01 -14.96 12.97
C CYS A 288 7.44 -14.05 11.88
N LYS A 289 6.11 -14.13 11.68
CA LYS A 289 5.35 -13.23 10.82
C LYS A 289 4.41 -12.37 11.66
N LEU A 290 4.47 -11.06 11.42
CA LEU A 290 3.55 -10.07 11.96
C LEU A 290 2.71 -9.50 10.81
N SER A 291 1.39 -9.52 10.95
CA SER A 291 0.48 -9.03 9.92
C SER A 291 -0.48 -7.99 10.48
N TRP A 292 -0.52 -6.81 9.88
CA TRP A 292 -1.51 -5.77 10.15
C TRP A 292 -2.48 -5.70 8.97
N GLN A 293 -3.77 -5.63 9.27
CA GLN A 293 -4.82 -5.49 8.25
C GLN A 293 -5.79 -4.37 8.64
N GLY A 294 -6.21 -3.57 7.67
CA GLY A 294 -7.10 -2.43 7.88
C GLY A 294 -6.89 -1.33 6.84
N LEU A 295 -7.01 -0.07 7.25
CA LEU A 295 -6.56 1.09 6.48
C LEU A 295 -5.37 1.74 7.20
N MET A 296 -4.24 1.83 6.51
CA MET A 296 -3.00 2.40 7.02
C MET A 296 -2.46 3.49 6.09
N SER A 297 -1.76 4.46 6.66
CA SER A 297 -1.08 5.52 5.91
C SER A 297 0.34 5.11 5.52
N SER A 298 0.86 5.72 4.45
CA SER A 298 2.27 5.56 4.05
C SER A 298 3.24 6.11 5.11
N SER A 299 2.84 7.13 5.87
CA SER A 299 3.62 7.63 7.01
C SER A 299 3.77 6.58 8.11
N TRP A 300 2.70 5.84 8.42
CA TRP A 300 2.76 4.76 9.40
C TRP A 300 3.70 3.65 8.89
N LEU A 301 3.58 3.20 7.65
CA LEU A 301 4.49 2.20 7.08
C LEU A 301 5.95 2.67 7.09
N HIS A 302 6.20 3.93 6.74
CA HIS A 302 7.52 4.55 6.74
C HIS A 302 8.17 4.50 8.13
N GLU A 303 7.43 4.85 9.17
CA GLU A 303 7.90 4.75 10.55
C GLU A 303 8.12 3.31 10.98
N LEU A 304 7.31 2.36 10.50
CA LEU A 304 7.49 0.94 10.81
C LEU A 304 8.81 0.44 10.23
N LEU A 305 9.13 0.77 8.98
CA LEU A 305 10.42 0.40 8.39
C LEU A 305 11.59 0.96 9.19
N ILE A 306 11.55 2.25 9.55
CA ILE A 306 12.62 2.89 10.35
C ILE A 306 12.80 2.16 11.69
N GLN A 307 11.70 1.89 12.40
CA GLN A 307 11.75 1.21 13.69
C GLN A 307 12.27 -0.22 13.56
N THR A 308 11.86 -0.95 12.52
CA THR A 308 12.35 -2.31 12.23
C THR A 308 13.85 -2.30 11.96
N ILE A 309 14.36 -1.37 11.14
CA ILE A 309 15.80 -1.25 10.86
C ILE A 309 16.59 -1.01 12.15
N VAL A 310 16.08 -0.17 13.06
CA VAL A 310 16.72 0.17 14.35
C VAL A 310 16.58 -0.94 15.39
N ALA A 311 15.50 -1.73 15.31
CA ALA A 311 15.25 -2.83 16.24
C ALA A 311 16.03 -4.10 15.87
N CYS A 312 16.13 -4.40 14.58
CA CYS A 312 16.76 -5.63 14.09
C CYS A 312 18.30 -5.49 14.04
N PRO A 313 19.06 -6.45 14.63
CA PRO A 313 20.53 -6.46 14.58
C PRO A 313 21.07 -6.36 13.15
N SER A 314 22.22 -5.72 12.93
CA SER A 314 22.70 -5.38 11.57
C SER A 314 22.95 -6.59 10.67
N GLY A 315 23.38 -7.73 11.22
CA GLY A 315 23.57 -8.98 10.49
C GLY A 315 22.30 -9.83 10.25
N ALA A 316 21.17 -9.47 10.88
CA ALA A 316 19.93 -10.23 10.72
C ALA A 316 19.12 -9.79 9.50
N TRP A 317 18.41 -10.71 8.86
CA TRP A 317 17.50 -10.35 7.78
C TRP A 317 16.09 -10.01 8.30
N PHE A 318 15.35 -9.21 7.54
CA PHE A 318 13.91 -9.05 7.69
C PHE A 318 13.29 -8.68 6.34
N SER A 319 12.01 -9.02 6.14
CA SER A 319 11.22 -8.59 5.00
C SER A 319 9.99 -7.83 5.46
N LEU A 320 9.78 -6.62 4.94
CA LEU A 320 8.59 -5.80 5.17
C LEU A 320 7.87 -5.59 3.85
N ALA A 321 6.62 -6.05 3.76
CA ALA A 321 5.77 -5.91 2.59
C ALA A 321 4.49 -5.15 2.92
N ALA A 322 4.02 -4.33 1.98
CA ALA A 322 2.80 -3.56 2.12
C ALA A 322 1.99 -3.59 0.83
N THR A 323 0.74 -4.05 0.93
CA THR A 323 -0.19 -4.21 -0.18
C THR A 323 -1.36 -3.23 -0.01
N CYS A 324 -1.67 -2.47 -1.05
CA CYS A 324 -2.75 -1.48 -1.06
C CYS A 324 -4.14 -2.13 -1.27
N PHE A 325 -5.20 -1.37 -1.03
CA PHE A 325 -6.53 -1.77 -1.48
C PHE A 325 -6.55 -1.92 -3.02
N SER A 326 -7.08 -3.04 -3.51
CA SER A 326 -7.33 -3.24 -4.93
C SER A 326 -8.35 -2.22 -5.43
N ARG A 327 -7.91 -1.31 -6.31
CA ARG A 327 -8.80 -0.28 -6.90
C ARG A 327 -9.58 -0.78 -8.10
N SER A 328 -9.13 -1.84 -8.75
CA SER A 328 -9.67 -2.34 -10.02
C SER A 328 -10.11 -3.80 -9.91
N VAL A 329 -9.34 -4.73 -10.48
CA VAL A 329 -9.60 -6.17 -10.48
C VAL A 329 -9.11 -6.75 -9.15
N PRO A 330 -9.92 -7.55 -8.44
CA PRO A 330 -9.46 -8.25 -7.24
C PRO A 330 -8.14 -8.99 -7.48
N GLY A 331 -7.13 -8.75 -6.63
CA GLY A 331 -5.78 -9.30 -6.77
C GLY A 331 -4.79 -8.39 -7.52
N SER A 332 -5.25 -7.30 -8.13
CA SER A 332 -4.43 -6.25 -8.75
C SER A 332 -4.33 -5.07 -7.78
N ALA A 333 -3.33 -5.13 -6.89
CA ALA A 333 -3.05 -4.10 -5.90
C ALA A 333 -1.61 -3.63 -6.04
N ASP A 334 -1.37 -2.34 -5.81
CA ASP A 334 -0.02 -1.82 -5.75
C ASP A 334 0.64 -2.33 -4.47
N GLU A 335 1.91 -2.71 -4.59
CA GLU A 335 2.66 -3.31 -3.50
C GLU A 335 4.11 -2.84 -3.50
N VAL A 336 4.65 -2.68 -2.29
CA VAL A 336 6.08 -2.58 -2.05
C VAL A 336 6.50 -3.67 -1.07
N ALA A 337 7.52 -4.44 -1.42
CA ALA A 337 8.20 -5.37 -0.52
C ALA A 337 9.67 -4.99 -0.42
N ILE A 338 10.23 -5.00 0.79
CA ILE A 338 11.62 -4.65 1.08
C ILE A 338 12.23 -5.76 1.91
N LEU A 339 13.37 -6.27 1.47
CA LEU A 339 14.18 -7.24 2.19
C LEU A 339 15.51 -6.59 2.57
N ARG A 340 15.87 -6.65 3.85
CA ARG A 340 17.27 -6.50 4.28
C ARG A 340 17.90 -7.90 4.27
N PRO A 341 18.85 -8.20 3.38
CA PRO A 341 19.53 -9.50 3.32
C PRO A 341 20.35 -9.80 4.59
N PRO A 342 20.67 -11.08 4.87
CA PRO A 342 21.53 -11.46 5.99
C PRO A 342 22.97 -10.96 5.78
N ALA A 343 23.69 -10.70 6.88
CA ALA A 343 25.13 -10.36 6.89
C ALA A 343 25.55 -9.20 5.95
N ALA A 344 24.61 -8.33 5.59
CA ALA A 344 24.77 -7.34 4.53
C ALA A 344 24.33 -5.96 5.03
N GLU A 345 25.19 -5.32 5.83
CA GLU A 345 24.88 -4.05 6.47
C GLU A 345 24.48 -2.98 5.44
N GLY A 346 23.31 -2.39 5.66
CA GLY A 346 22.77 -1.34 4.80
C GLY A 346 22.26 -1.81 3.43
N LYS A 347 22.54 -3.02 2.95
CA LYS A 347 22.01 -3.48 1.67
C LYS A 347 20.50 -3.75 1.75
N TYR A 348 19.81 -3.63 0.62
CA TYR A 348 18.41 -4.00 0.52
C TYR A 348 18.05 -4.46 -0.89
N LEU A 349 17.05 -5.35 -0.96
CA LEU A 349 16.26 -5.64 -2.14
C LEU A 349 14.87 -5.02 -1.96
N MET A 350 14.30 -4.51 -3.04
CA MET A 350 12.95 -3.98 -3.04
C MET A 350 12.22 -4.38 -4.32
N TRP A 351 10.97 -4.80 -4.17
CA TRP A 351 10.04 -5.05 -5.27
C TRP A 351 8.90 -4.04 -5.22
N GLU A 352 8.60 -3.43 -6.36
CA GLU A 352 7.45 -2.53 -6.56
C GLU A 352 6.52 -3.16 -7.60
N THR A 353 5.36 -3.62 -7.18
CA THR A 353 4.30 -4.01 -8.11
C THR A 353 3.41 -2.80 -8.35
N LYS A 354 3.33 -2.36 -9.61
CA LYS A 354 2.46 -1.25 -10.02
C LYS A 354 1.48 -1.72 -11.06
N ASN A 355 0.21 -1.44 -10.83
CA ASN A 355 -0.80 -1.60 -11.85
C ASN A 355 -0.68 -0.47 -12.86
N THR A 356 -0.74 -0.79 -14.14
CA THR A 356 -0.82 0.21 -15.20
C THR A 356 -2.19 0.88 -15.14
N GLU A 357 -2.21 2.18 -14.84
CA GLU A 357 -3.41 3.04 -14.90
C GLU A 357 -3.89 3.29 -16.34
#